data_AF-A0A7X7FMA3-F1
#
_entry.id   AF-A0A7X7FMA3-F1
#
_cell.length_a   1.000
_cell.length_b   1.000
_cell.length_c   1.000
_cell.angle_alpha   90.00
_cell.angle_beta   90.00
_cell.angle_gamma   90.00
#
_symmetry.space_group_name_H-M   'P 1'
#
loop_
_entity.id
_entity.type
_entity.pdbx_description
1 polymer ?
#
loop_
_entity_poly.entity_id
_entity_poly.type
_entity_poly.pdbx_seq_one_letter_code
_entity_poly.pdbx_strand_id
1 'polypeptide(L)'
;MMKFFRKYTKHLLAVFMALLLVIWLAGDALQSLLVNRGAQDKSERGTLDGRTITQEDAAPVFQQLDVLSTPELRGVTNWKMVWLSAFDELGIGDDRGGIYQYHFGILRSRGDVLDEDEWFLLVTEARRNNMFVPNEAVEEFKAAKGLIGPPLSRLRQLYPMKVINEAIRSYLMVQQQAVAACK
;
A
#
# COMPACT_ATOMS: atom_id res chain seq x y z
N MET A 1 18.34 -30.24 56.06
CA MET A 1 18.00 -29.43 54.87
C MET A 1 19.22 -29.01 54.04
N MET A 2 20.43 -28.84 54.59
CA MET A 2 21.65 -28.53 53.79
C MET A 2 22.22 -29.71 52.96
N LYS A 3 21.95 -30.97 53.35
CA LYS A 3 22.45 -32.17 52.63
C LYS A 3 21.76 -32.40 51.28
N PHE A 4 20.54 -31.90 51.09
CA PHE A 4 19.79 -32.02 49.83
C PHE A 4 20.34 -31.05 48.77
N PHE A 5 20.57 -29.78 49.13
CA PHE A 5 21.17 -28.77 48.25
C PHE A 5 22.60 -29.11 47.79
N ARG A 6 23.39 -29.79 48.62
CA ARG A 6 24.76 -30.22 48.25
C ARG A 6 24.78 -31.37 47.24
N LYS A 7 23.72 -32.20 47.18
CA LYS A 7 23.64 -33.34 46.24
C LYS A 7 23.20 -32.89 44.84
N TYR A 8 22.33 -31.88 44.76
CA TYR A 8 21.76 -31.40 43.49
C TYR A 8 22.42 -30.13 42.94
N THR A 9 23.42 -29.57 43.62
CA THR A 9 24.07 -28.30 43.24
C THR A 9 24.66 -28.35 41.83
N LYS A 10 25.20 -29.49 41.41
CA LYS A 10 25.75 -29.68 40.05
C LYS A 10 24.66 -29.68 38.97
N HIS A 11 23.53 -30.31 39.25
CA HIS A 11 22.39 -30.35 38.31
C HIS A 11 21.67 -29.01 38.25
N LEU A 12 21.50 -28.35 39.40
CA LEU A 12 20.89 -27.03 39.47
C LEU A 12 21.74 -25.97 38.76
N LEU A 13 23.07 -26.03 38.89
CA LEU A 13 24.00 -25.19 38.13
C LEU A 13 23.90 -25.44 36.61
N ALA A 14 23.85 -26.71 36.19
CA ALA A 14 23.73 -27.07 34.77
C ALA A 14 22.41 -26.57 34.17
N VAL A 15 21.30 -26.71 34.90
CA VAL A 15 20.00 -26.16 34.49
C VAL A 15 20.06 -24.63 34.41
N PHE A 16 20.70 -23.97 35.37
CA PHE A 16 20.86 -22.51 35.36
C PHE A 16 21.71 -22.03 34.18
N MET A 17 22.80 -22.73 33.85
CA MET A 17 23.63 -22.44 32.69
C MET A 17 22.90 -22.68 31.37
N ALA A 18 22.12 -23.76 31.27
CA ALA A 18 21.28 -24.01 30.10
C ALA A 18 20.20 -22.93 29.93
N LEU A 19 19.60 -22.48 31.03
CA LEU A 19 18.56 -21.45 31.02
C LEU A 19 19.13 -20.06 30.68
N LEU A 20 20.34 -19.74 31.16
CA LEU A 20 21.09 -18.55 30.74
C LEU A 20 21.42 -18.57 29.25
N LEU A 21 21.81 -19.73 28.69
CA LEU A 21 22.04 -19.88 27.25
C LEU A 21 20.77 -19.68 26.42
N VAL A 22 19.63 -20.19 26.89
CA VAL A 22 18.34 -19.99 26.22
C VAL A 22 17.91 -18.52 26.25
N ILE A 23 18.05 -17.84 27.39
CA ILE A 23 17.74 -16.40 27.49
C ILE A 23 18.69 -15.57 26.63
N TRP A 24 19.97 -15.93 26.59
CA TRP A 24 20.96 -15.24 25.76
C TRP A 24 20.66 -15.40 24.27
N LEU A 25 20.34 -16.61 23.81
CA LEU A 25 19.97 -16.88 22.42
C LEU A 25 18.62 -16.24 22.04
N ALA A 26 17.64 -16.28 22.95
CA ALA A 26 16.34 -15.65 22.75
C ALA A 26 16.44 -14.12 22.75
N GLY A 27 17.34 -13.55 23.56
CA GLY A 27 17.55 -12.11 23.65
C GLY A 27 17.98 -11.50 22.32
N ASP A 28 18.96 -12.10 21.65
CA ASP A 28 19.50 -11.57 20.38
C ASP A 28 18.48 -11.70 19.22
N ALA A 29 17.73 -12.81 19.19
CA ALA A 29 16.64 -13.00 18.24
C ALA A 29 15.45 -12.05 18.48
N LEU A 30 15.11 -11.78 19.75
CA LEU A 30 14.03 -10.84 20.09
C LEU A 30 14.45 -9.39 19.79
N GLN A 31 15.70 -9.06 20.09
CA GLN A 31 16.24 -7.72 19.91
C GLN A 31 16.43 -7.40 18.42
N SER A 32 16.88 -8.35 17.60
CA SER A 32 16.91 -8.18 16.13
C SER A 32 15.53 -7.98 15.50
N LEU A 33 14.50 -8.70 15.98
CA LEU A 33 13.11 -8.50 15.55
C LEU A 33 12.55 -7.12 15.96
N LEU A 34 12.89 -6.64 17.15
CA LEU A 34 12.44 -5.34 17.67
C LEU A 34 13.19 -4.16 17.02
N VAL A 35 14.51 -4.29 16.80
CA VAL A 35 15.36 -3.25 16.19
C VAL A 35 15.05 -3.11 14.69
N ASN A 36 14.82 -4.20 13.95
CA ASN A 36 14.46 -4.10 12.53
C ASN A 36 13.11 -3.40 12.31
N ARG A 37 12.15 -3.57 13.22
CA ARG A 37 10.83 -2.94 13.10
C ARG A 37 10.91 -1.42 13.26
N GLY A 38 11.70 -0.93 14.23
CA GLY A 38 11.88 0.50 14.45
C GLY A 38 12.82 1.18 13.44
N ALA A 39 13.73 0.43 12.80
CA ALA A 39 14.64 0.96 11.79
C ALA A 39 14.02 1.02 10.38
N GLN A 40 13.14 0.08 10.02
CA GLN A 40 12.38 0.16 8.75
C GLN A 40 11.39 1.33 8.75
N ASP A 41 10.67 1.55 9.86
CA ASP A 41 9.66 2.63 9.97
C ASP A 41 10.26 4.03 9.74
N LYS A 42 11.51 4.22 10.16
CA LYS A 42 12.26 5.47 10.02
C LYS A 42 13.16 5.52 8.79
N SER A 43 13.10 4.52 7.92
CA SER A 43 13.91 4.55 6.70
C SER A 43 13.44 5.72 5.82
N GLU A 44 14.39 6.60 5.49
CA GLU A 44 14.14 7.73 4.59
C GLU A 44 13.91 7.19 3.18
N ARG A 45 12.76 7.52 2.60
CA ARG A 45 12.39 7.06 1.25
C ARG A 45 12.69 8.11 0.19
N GLY A 46 12.64 9.40 0.56
CA GLY A 46 12.98 10.50 -0.34
C GLY A 46 12.74 11.87 0.29
N THR A 47 12.82 12.92 -0.52
CA THR A 47 12.49 14.29 -0.11
C THR A 47 11.40 14.83 -1.02
N LEU A 48 10.33 15.37 -0.44
CA LEU A 48 9.25 16.05 -1.14
C LEU A 48 9.05 17.43 -0.52
N ASP A 49 9.12 18.48 -1.32
CA ASP A 49 9.03 19.88 -0.88
C ASP A 49 9.98 20.26 0.27
N GLY A 50 11.20 19.73 0.25
CA GLY A 50 12.20 19.99 1.29
C GLY A 50 11.93 19.27 2.62
N ARG A 51 10.88 18.45 2.71
CA ARG A 51 10.63 17.53 3.83
C ARG A 51 11.05 16.11 3.44
N THR A 52 11.79 15.45 4.32
CA THR A 52 12.06 14.01 4.21
C THR A 52 10.76 13.23 4.38
N ILE A 53 10.45 12.37 3.42
CA ILE A 53 9.34 11.41 3.46
C ILE A 53 9.90 10.09 3.98
N THR A 54 9.28 9.59 5.05
CA THR A 54 9.62 8.30 5.65
C THR A 54 8.75 7.18 5.10
N GLN A 55 9.15 5.94 5.34
CA GLN A 55 8.30 4.78 5.02
C GLN A 55 6.96 4.83 5.76
N GLU A 56 6.94 5.32 7.00
CA GLU A 56 5.72 5.52 7.81
C GLU A 56 4.76 6.52 7.14
N ASP A 57 5.28 7.65 6.63
CA ASP A 57 4.46 8.67 5.95
C ASP A 57 3.75 8.12 4.70
N ALA A 58 4.40 7.21 3.97
CA ALA A 58 3.89 6.64 2.72
C ALA A 58 3.05 5.37 2.92
N ALA A 59 3.18 4.69 4.07
CA ALA A 59 2.51 3.43 4.37
C ALA A 59 0.97 3.44 4.13
N PRO A 60 0.22 4.50 4.49
CA PRO A 60 -1.22 4.53 4.23
C PRO A 60 -1.57 4.48 2.74
N VAL A 61 -0.75 5.11 1.89
CA VAL A 61 -0.97 5.11 0.43
C VAL A 61 -0.60 3.75 -0.16
N PHE A 62 0.44 3.09 0.33
CA PHE A 62 0.79 1.75 -0.13
C PHE A 62 -0.25 0.71 0.28
N GLN A 63 -0.81 0.82 1.49
CA GLN A 63 -1.95 -0.02 1.88
C GLN A 63 -3.15 0.19 0.94
N GLN A 64 -3.38 1.42 0.46
CA GLN A 64 -4.41 1.68 -0.54
C GLN A 64 -4.09 1.03 -1.89
N LEU A 65 -2.82 1.03 -2.31
CA LEU A 65 -2.37 0.35 -3.53
C LEU A 65 -2.51 -1.18 -3.45
N ASP A 66 -2.28 -1.78 -2.28
CA ASP A 66 -2.52 -3.20 -2.05
C ASP A 66 -3.98 -3.55 -2.32
N VAL A 67 -4.90 -2.70 -1.84
CA VAL A 67 -6.33 -2.84 -2.10
C VAL A 67 -6.65 -2.66 -3.58
N LEU A 68 -6.14 -1.61 -4.23
CA LEU A 68 -6.38 -1.37 -5.67
C LEU A 68 -5.81 -2.49 -6.56
N SER A 69 -4.77 -3.19 -6.07
CA SER A 69 -4.12 -4.29 -6.78
C SER A 69 -4.80 -5.64 -6.61
N THR A 70 -5.83 -5.75 -5.77
CA THR A 70 -6.64 -6.97 -5.61
C THR A 70 -7.35 -7.36 -6.91
N PRO A 71 -7.66 -8.65 -7.14
CA PRO A 71 -8.36 -9.09 -8.35
C PRO A 71 -9.69 -8.35 -8.60
N GLU A 72 -10.43 -8.03 -7.54
CA GLU A 72 -11.71 -7.32 -7.61
C GLU A 72 -11.57 -5.89 -8.12
N LEU A 73 -10.51 -5.18 -7.72
CA LEU A 73 -10.31 -3.76 -8.07
C LEU A 73 -9.37 -3.56 -9.26
N ARG A 74 -8.43 -4.48 -9.50
CA ARG A 74 -7.42 -4.36 -10.56
C ARG A 74 -8.06 -4.22 -11.94
N GLY A 75 -9.13 -4.98 -12.20
CA GLY A 75 -9.82 -4.96 -13.50
C GLY A 75 -10.63 -3.69 -13.76
N VAL A 76 -10.99 -2.93 -12.72
CA VAL A 76 -11.89 -1.77 -12.84
C VAL A 76 -11.22 -0.43 -12.55
N THR A 77 -10.11 -0.42 -11.79
CA THR A 77 -9.31 0.78 -11.51
C THR A 77 -8.10 0.85 -12.42
N ASN A 78 -7.39 -0.27 -12.61
CA ASN A 78 -6.14 -0.33 -13.35
C ASN A 78 -5.21 0.85 -13.01
N TRP A 79 -5.02 1.11 -11.71
CA TRP A 79 -4.35 2.32 -11.19
C TRP A 79 -2.97 2.59 -11.79
N LYS A 80 -2.26 1.51 -12.16
CA LYS A 80 -0.96 1.56 -12.86
C LYS A 80 -1.01 2.27 -14.22
N MET A 81 -2.20 2.42 -14.78
CA MET A 81 -2.49 3.04 -16.07
C MET A 81 -3.64 4.06 -15.93
N VAL A 82 -3.69 4.80 -14.82
CA VAL A 82 -4.78 5.76 -14.52
C VAL A 82 -5.04 6.74 -15.66
N TRP A 83 -4.00 7.13 -16.41
CA TRP A 83 -4.10 8.02 -17.57
C TRP A 83 -5.06 7.53 -18.66
N LEU A 84 -5.21 6.20 -18.84
CA LEU A 84 -6.13 5.64 -19.81
C LEU A 84 -7.58 6.03 -19.52
N SER A 85 -7.96 6.01 -18.24
CA SER A 85 -9.31 6.41 -17.82
C SER A 85 -9.57 7.90 -18.04
N ALA A 86 -8.54 8.74 -17.85
CA ALA A 86 -8.63 10.18 -18.10
C ALA A 86 -8.76 10.50 -19.59
N PHE A 87 -8.01 9.79 -20.46
CA PHE A 87 -8.11 9.97 -21.91
C PHE A 87 -9.46 9.53 -22.47
N ASP A 88 -10.02 8.43 -21.96
CA ASP A 88 -11.36 7.96 -22.31
C ASP A 88 -12.42 9.01 -21.95
N GLU A 89 -12.33 9.58 -20.75
CA GLU A 89 -13.24 10.62 -20.28
C GLU A 89 -13.13 11.93 -21.08
N LEU A 90 -11.93 12.29 -21.54
CA LEU A 90 -11.70 13.46 -22.39
C LEU A 90 -12.02 13.22 -23.87
N GLY A 91 -12.39 12.00 -24.26
CA GLY A 91 -12.66 11.65 -25.66
C GLY A 91 -11.42 11.74 -26.55
N ILE A 92 -10.21 11.59 -25.99
CA ILE A 92 -8.93 11.69 -26.71
C ILE A 92 -8.61 10.40 -27.51
N GLY A 93 -9.61 9.53 -27.72
CA GLY A 93 -9.53 8.32 -28.52
C GLY A 93 -10.05 8.51 -29.95
N ASP A 94 -9.28 8.06 -30.94
CA ASP A 94 -9.78 7.86 -32.31
C ASP A 94 -10.79 6.68 -32.33
N ASP A 95 -11.91 6.84 -33.03
CA ASP A 95 -12.98 5.85 -33.31
C ASP A 95 -12.44 4.51 -33.87
N ARG A 96 -11.16 4.44 -34.23
CA ARG A 96 -10.48 3.27 -34.81
C ARG A 96 -9.48 2.57 -33.87
N GLY A 97 -9.36 2.97 -32.61
CA GLY A 97 -8.52 2.28 -31.61
C GLY A 97 -7.00 2.40 -31.82
N GLY A 98 -6.54 3.18 -32.81
CA GLY A 98 -5.13 3.29 -33.19
C GLY A 98 -4.27 4.08 -32.22
N ILE A 99 -4.78 5.19 -31.66
CA ILE A 99 -4.01 6.04 -30.71
C ILE A 99 -3.73 5.28 -29.42
N TYR A 100 -4.74 4.61 -28.85
CA TYR A 100 -4.57 3.80 -27.66
C TYR A 100 -3.55 2.69 -27.88
N GLN A 101 -3.61 1.96 -28.99
CA GLN A 101 -2.69 0.85 -29.24
C GLN A 101 -1.24 1.31 -29.46
N TYR A 102 -1.04 2.46 -30.13
CA TYR A 102 0.29 3.01 -30.38
C TYR A 102 0.91 3.68 -29.14
N HIS A 103 0.13 4.48 -28.40
CA HIS A 103 0.59 5.11 -27.16
C HIS A 103 0.80 4.06 -26.06
N PHE A 104 -0.05 3.04 -25.98
CA PHE A 104 0.09 1.89 -25.06
C PHE A 104 1.32 1.04 -25.38
N GLY A 105 1.61 0.80 -26.66
CA GLY A 105 2.83 0.14 -27.10
C GLY A 105 4.08 0.91 -26.67
N ILE A 106 4.05 2.24 -26.73
CA ILE A 106 5.17 3.10 -26.35
C ILE A 106 5.32 3.20 -24.83
N LEU A 107 4.25 3.47 -24.08
CA LEU A 107 4.29 3.57 -22.61
C LEU A 107 4.73 2.24 -21.97
N ARG A 108 4.18 1.12 -22.45
CA ARG A 108 4.54 -0.21 -21.94
C ARG A 108 5.95 -0.65 -22.34
N SER A 109 6.45 -0.25 -23.52
CA SER A 109 7.82 -0.54 -23.96
C SER A 109 8.87 0.35 -23.30
N ARG A 110 8.48 1.56 -22.87
CA ARG A 110 9.33 2.47 -22.08
C ARG A 110 9.39 2.12 -20.59
N GLY A 111 8.45 1.31 -20.09
CA GLY A 111 8.35 1.01 -18.67
C GLY A 111 7.64 2.10 -17.86
N ASP A 112 6.91 3.01 -18.53
CA ASP A 112 6.16 4.12 -17.93
C ASP A 112 4.83 3.62 -17.31
N VAL A 113 4.91 2.54 -16.52
CA VAL A 113 3.79 2.02 -15.74
C VAL A 113 3.96 2.53 -14.33
N LEU A 114 2.94 3.22 -13.79
CA LEU A 114 3.04 3.85 -12.48
C LEU A 114 3.52 2.88 -11.40
N ASP A 115 4.55 3.30 -10.67
CA ASP A 115 5.01 2.64 -9.46
C ASP A 115 4.34 3.20 -8.19
N GLU A 116 4.71 2.64 -7.04
CA GLU A 116 4.12 3.04 -5.75
C GLU A 116 4.51 4.47 -5.34
N ASP A 117 5.73 4.88 -5.63
CA ASP A 117 6.27 6.19 -5.25
C ASP A 117 5.65 7.28 -6.13
N GLU A 118 5.53 7.02 -7.43
CA GLU A 118 4.82 7.89 -8.36
C GLU A 118 3.34 8.03 -7.99
N TRP A 119 2.68 6.95 -7.59
CA TRP A 119 1.30 7.02 -7.10
C TRP A 119 1.19 7.85 -5.82
N PHE A 120 2.14 7.71 -4.89
CA PHE A 120 2.21 8.53 -3.69
C PHE A 120 2.33 10.02 -4.02
N LEU A 121 3.16 10.38 -5.00
CA LEU A 121 3.28 11.76 -5.47
C LEU A 121 1.96 12.27 -6.06
N LEU A 122 1.29 11.50 -6.91
CA LEU A 122 0.00 11.88 -7.49
C LEU A 122 -1.08 12.09 -6.42
N VAL A 123 -1.20 11.18 -5.45
CA VAL A 123 -2.16 11.32 -4.33
C VAL A 123 -1.84 12.56 -3.50
N THR A 124 -0.55 12.83 -3.25
CA THR A 124 -0.11 13.99 -2.49
C THR A 124 -0.45 15.29 -3.23
N GLU A 125 -0.19 15.33 -4.53
CA GLU A 125 -0.46 16.49 -5.37
C GLU A 125 -1.97 16.73 -5.53
N ALA A 126 -2.79 15.67 -5.64
CA ALA A 126 -4.24 15.81 -5.67
C ALA A 126 -4.78 16.42 -4.38
N ARG A 127 -4.25 15.99 -3.23
CA ARG A 127 -4.61 16.57 -1.92
C ARG A 127 -4.18 18.04 -1.82
N ARG A 128 -3.00 18.39 -2.31
CA ARG A 128 -2.52 19.79 -2.36
C ARG A 128 -3.43 20.68 -3.20
N ASN A 129 -3.93 20.15 -4.31
CA ASN A 129 -4.89 20.82 -5.16
C ASN A 129 -6.33 20.80 -4.61
N ASN A 130 -6.53 20.38 -3.35
CA ASN A 130 -7.82 20.31 -2.67
C ASN A 130 -8.85 19.45 -3.42
N MET A 131 -8.39 18.41 -4.13
CA MET A 131 -9.29 17.47 -4.79
C MET A 131 -10.07 16.71 -3.72
N PHE A 132 -11.40 16.87 -3.74
CA PHE A 132 -12.29 16.25 -2.77
C PHE A 132 -13.24 15.28 -3.47
N VAL A 133 -13.24 14.03 -3.01
CA VAL A 133 -14.16 13.00 -3.49
C VAL A 133 -15.12 12.64 -2.35
N PRO A 134 -16.42 12.98 -2.49
CA PRO A 134 -17.43 12.69 -1.48
C PRO A 134 -17.67 11.18 -1.31
N ASN A 135 -18.28 10.78 -0.20
CA ASN A 135 -18.56 9.35 0.06
C ASN A 135 -19.55 8.79 -0.96
N GLU A 136 -20.48 9.61 -1.40
CA GLU A 136 -21.49 9.31 -2.40
C GLU A 136 -20.83 8.84 -3.71
N ALA A 137 -19.79 9.53 -4.18
CA ALA A 137 -19.04 9.14 -5.38
C ALA A 137 -18.33 7.79 -5.23
N VAL A 138 -17.88 7.43 -4.02
CA VAL A 138 -17.29 6.12 -3.73
C VAL A 138 -18.34 5.01 -3.79
N GLU A 139 -19.54 5.25 -3.28
CA GLU A 139 -20.66 4.29 -3.37
C GLU A 139 -21.15 4.14 -4.81
N GLU A 140 -21.26 5.25 -5.56
CA GLU A 140 -21.60 5.25 -6.98
C GLU A 140 -20.58 4.46 -7.80
N PHE A 141 -19.28 4.67 -7.55
CA PHE A 141 -18.23 3.89 -8.20
C PHE A 141 -18.39 2.39 -7.93
N LYS A 142 -18.67 2.01 -6.67
CA LYS A 142 -18.88 0.60 -6.32
C LYS A 142 -20.09 0.01 -7.05
N ALA A 143 -21.20 0.74 -7.10
CA ALA A 143 -22.40 0.32 -7.82
C ALA A 143 -22.13 0.18 -9.33
N ALA A 144 -21.52 1.20 -9.95
CA ALA A 144 -21.23 1.23 -11.38
C ALA A 144 -20.25 0.14 -11.83
N LYS A 145 -19.29 -0.23 -10.99
CA LYS A 145 -18.28 -1.27 -11.28
C LYS A 145 -18.67 -2.66 -10.78
N GLY A 146 -19.89 -2.84 -10.26
CA GLY A 146 -20.36 -4.13 -9.76
C GLY A 146 -19.62 -4.62 -8.51
N LEU A 147 -18.97 -3.72 -7.76
CA LEU A 147 -18.32 -3.98 -6.47
C LEU A 147 -19.35 -4.03 -5.34
N ILE A 148 -20.38 -4.85 -5.53
CA ILE A 148 -21.50 -5.07 -4.60
C ILE A 148 -21.68 -6.57 -4.37
N GLY A 149 -22.17 -6.97 -3.20
CA GLY A 149 -22.42 -8.40 -2.91
C GLY A 149 -21.11 -9.22 -2.83
N PRO A 150 -20.94 -10.31 -3.62
CA PRO A 150 -19.80 -11.22 -3.47
C PRO A 150 -18.41 -10.59 -3.67
N PRO A 151 -18.13 -9.76 -4.70
CA PRO A 151 -16.87 -9.04 -4.84
C PRO A 151 -16.51 -8.19 -3.62
N LEU A 152 -17.45 -7.38 -3.13
CA LEU A 152 -17.23 -6.54 -1.94
C LEU A 152 -17.01 -7.40 -0.69
N SER A 153 -17.72 -8.52 -0.57
CA SER A 153 -17.57 -9.43 0.57
C SER A 153 -16.18 -10.05 0.64
N ARG A 154 -15.57 -10.39 -0.52
CA ARG A 154 -14.18 -10.89 -0.58
C ARG A 154 -13.18 -9.82 -0.18
N LEU A 155 -13.33 -8.58 -0.66
CA LEU A 155 -12.49 -7.47 -0.23
C LEU A 155 -12.56 -7.25 1.28
N ARG A 156 -13.76 -7.33 1.86
CA ARG A 156 -13.99 -7.18 3.31
C ARG A 156 -13.38 -8.29 4.17
N GLN A 157 -13.06 -9.45 3.60
CA GLN A 157 -12.34 -10.51 4.33
C GLN A 157 -10.86 -10.16 4.53
N LEU A 158 -10.29 -9.35 3.62
CA LEU A 158 -8.88 -8.98 3.63
C LEU A 158 -8.64 -7.59 4.23
N TYR A 159 -9.57 -6.66 4.02
CA TYR A 159 -9.39 -5.26 4.38
C TYR A 159 -10.63 -4.67 5.08
N PRO A 160 -10.43 -3.78 6.07
CA PRO A 160 -11.53 -3.03 6.65
C PRO A 160 -12.22 -2.14 5.60
N MET A 161 -13.54 -1.95 5.73
CA MET A 161 -14.33 -1.11 4.82
C MET A 161 -13.77 0.31 4.67
N LYS A 162 -13.25 0.88 5.76
CA LYS A 162 -12.62 2.21 5.74
C LYS A 162 -11.45 2.26 4.75
N VAL A 163 -10.57 1.25 4.77
CA VAL A 163 -9.39 1.17 3.89
C VAL A 163 -9.83 0.97 2.43
N ILE A 164 -10.85 0.14 2.19
CA ILE A 164 -11.42 -0.06 0.85
C ILE A 164 -11.95 1.26 0.28
N ASN A 165 -12.76 1.98 1.07
CA ASN A 165 -13.33 3.26 0.65
C ASN A 165 -12.24 4.31 0.45
N GLU A 166 -11.21 4.36 1.29
CA GLU A 166 -10.06 5.27 1.12
C GLU A 166 -9.25 4.96 -0.15
N ALA A 167 -9.04 3.69 -0.47
CA ALA A 167 -8.36 3.28 -1.69
C ALA A 167 -9.13 3.73 -2.94
N ILE A 168 -10.43 3.44 -2.99
CA ILE A 168 -11.29 3.91 -4.10
C ILE A 168 -11.29 5.43 -4.18
N ARG A 169 -11.38 6.12 -3.03
CA ARG A 169 -11.31 7.58 -2.98
C ARG A 169 -10.01 8.13 -3.54
N SER A 170 -8.86 7.54 -3.18
CA SER A 170 -7.55 7.96 -3.71
C SER A 170 -7.48 7.80 -5.23
N TYR A 171 -8.02 6.70 -5.76
CA TYR A 171 -8.07 6.46 -7.19
C TYR A 171 -8.90 7.52 -7.92
N LEU A 172 -10.12 7.78 -7.44
CA LEU A 172 -11.02 8.78 -8.03
C LEU A 172 -10.41 10.19 -7.97
N MET A 173 -9.74 10.52 -6.86
CA MET A 173 -9.11 11.81 -6.67
C MET A 173 -7.98 12.05 -7.68
N VAL A 174 -7.12 11.05 -7.89
CA VAL A 174 -6.04 11.10 -8.89
C VAL A 174 -6.62 11.14 -10.31
N GLN A 175 -7.66 10.37 -10.61
CA GLN A 175 -8.33 10.41 -11.91
C GLN A 175 -8.88 11.80 -12.23
N GLN A 176 -9.63 12.42 -11.30
CA GLN A 176 -10.17 13.76 -11.50
C GLN A 176 -9.06 14.80 -11.70
N GLN A 177 -7.96 14.68 -10.96
CA GLN A 177 -6.83 15.58 -11.13
C GLN A 177 -6.15 15.40 -12.49
N ALA A 178 -5.95 14.16 -12.94
CA ALA A 178 -5.39 13.87 -14.25
C ALA A 178 -6.23 14.48 -15.37
N VAL A 179 -7.56 14.35 -15.28
CA VAL A 179 -8.50 14.99 -16.21
C VAL A 179 -8.39 16.52 -16.16
N ALA A 180 -8.30 17.11 -14.96
CA ALA A 180 -8.17 18.56 -14.80
C ALA A 180 -6.85 19.10 -15.37
N ALA A 181 -5.74 18.36 -15.24
CA ALA A 181 -4.44 18.75 -15.76
C ALA A 181 -4.35 18.73 -17.30
N CYS A 182 -5.26 18.01 -17.97
CA CYS A 182 -5.33 17.92 -19.42
C CYS A 182 -6.30 18.95 -20.06
N LYS A 183 -7.00 19.77 -19.26
CA LYS A 183 -7.87 20.85 -19.73
C LYS A 183 -7.14 22.18 -19.73
#